data_AF-A0A6A2ZSK0-F1
#
_entry.id   AF-A0A6A2ZSK0-F1
#
_cell.length_a   1.000
_cell.length_b   1.000
_cell.length_c   1.000
_cell.angle_alpha   90.00
_cell.angle_beta   90.00
_cell.angle_gamma   90.00
#
_symmetry.space_group_name_H-M   'P 1'
#
loop_
_entity.id
_entity.type
_entity.pdbx_description
1 polymer ?
#
loop_
_entity_poly.entity_id
_entity_poly.type
_entity_poly.pdbx_seq_one_letter_code
_entity_poly.pdbx_strand_id
1 'polypeptide(L)'
;MILDMDSDMIYDMDSDMILDLDSDLILDLDFDMIFDMNYALIFDISVYGRNMFYLGVLLKKNTWRLLDFVLRALLVGSSAVCLGPYWTQHTLGDATSVRHFINSWADTTRGLSPAVAPFINRTLLRARVPPMPKFHHVEYDPSPPLKTMVSHSDDLQPSIVSTFKLTVDQLNLLKSKAGANNGTKYSTFNILAAHIWRCVSKVRGLSDDQPTKIYIPVDGRSKLSPPLPAGYFGNAIFITALITQAGDLKTESFTDTIKRIHERLDQINEYLRSALHYTETLSDLSSLVRGSHTFRSPNLSINT
;
A
#
# COMPACT_ATOMS: atom_id res chain seq x y z
N MET A 1 6.16 7.19 -3.20
CA MET A 1 6.47 7.01 -1.78
C MET A 1 5.85 8.19 -1.06
N ILE A 2 4.75 7.95 -0.34
CA ILE A 2 4.05 8.99 0.42
C ILE A 2 4.80 9.12 1.75
N LEU A 3 5.49 10.22 1.96
CA LEU A 3 6.02 10.58 3.28
C LEU A 3 5.27 11.83 3.74
N ASP A 4 4.72 11.74 4.94
CA ASP A 4 4.04 12.82 5.66
C ASP A 4 5.14 13.72 6.26
N MET A 5 5.22 14.97 5.82
CA MET A 5 6.17 15.98 6.31
C MET A 5 5.46 17.35 6.42
N ASP A 6 5.74 18.07 7.51
CA ASP A 6 5.11 19.33 7.95
C ASP A 6 5.19 20.48 6.91
N SER A 7 4.14 21.31 6.86
CA SER A 7 3.92 22.43 5.92
C SER A 7 4.82 23.64 6.11
N ASP A 8 5.56 23.74 7.21
CA ASP A 8 6.09 25.05 7.63
C ASP A 8 7.40 25.44 6.93
N MET A 9 7.74 24.81 5.80
CA MET A 9 8.82 25.25 4.92
C MET A 9 8.45 25.12 3.45
N ILE A 10 7.82 26.17 2.89
CA ILE A 10 8.13 26.83 1.60
C ILE A 10 6.90 27.64 1.19
N TYR A 11 6.86 28.89 1.65
CA TYR A 11 6.14 29.98 0.99
C TYR A 11 7.13 30.64 0.02
N ASP A 12 6.90 30.47 -1.27
CA ASP A 12 7.08 31.46 -2.37
C ASP A 12 7.24 30.70 -3.69
N MET A 13 6.21 30.78 -4.55
CA MET A 13 6.35 31.11 -5.97
C MET A 13 4.98 31.09 -6.68
N ASP A 14 4.84 32.07 -7.57
CA ASP A 14 3.63 32.75 -7.98
C ASP A 14 2.53 31.92 -8.69
N SER A 15 1.31 32.35 -8.35
CA SER A 15 0.13 32.35 -9.20
C SER A 15 0.40 33.24 -10.41
N ASP A 16 0.58 32.66 -11.60
CA ASP A 16 0.10 33.21 -12.87
C ASP A 16 0.59 32.34 -14.03
N MET A 17 -0.28 31.48 -14.57
CA MET A 17 -0.30 31.14 -16.01
C MET A 17 -1.41 30.14 -16.31
N ILE A 18 -2.48 30.63 -16.95
CA ILE A 18 -2.98 30.22 -18.28
C ILE A 18 -4.49 30.52 -18.37
N LEU A 19 -4.79 31.55 -19.17
CA LEU A 19 -6.08 31.82 -19.78
C LEU A 19 -6.19 31.11 -21.13
N ASP A 20 -7.45 30.79 -21.47
CA ASP A 20 -8.10 30.63 -22.78
C ASP A 20 -7.65 29.54 -23.77
N LEU A 21 -8.60 28.67 -24.16
CA LEU A 21 -9.14 28.63 -25.53
C LEU A 21 -10.31 27.63 -25.71
N ASP A 22 -11.40 28.21 -26.24
CA ASP A 22 -12.49 27.76 -27.11
C ASP A 22 -13.20 26.40 -26.96
N SER A 23 -14.52 26.53 -26.81
CA SER A 23 -15.57 25.52 -26.93
C SER A 23 -16.03 25.43 -28.38
N ASP A 24 -15.72 24.33 -29.09
CA ASP A 24 -16.53 23.78 -30.19
C ASP A 24 -15.83 22.57 -30.81
N LEU A 25 -16.08 21.37 -30.26
CA LEU A 25 -15.98 20.10 -31.00
C LEU A 25 -16.66 18.97 -30.20
N ILE A 26 -17.99 18.97 -30.18
CA ILE A 26 -18.78 17.76 -29.90
C ILE A 26 -19.52 17.48 -31.20
N LEU A 27 -19.10 16.46 -31.93
CA LEU A 27 -19.92 15.55 -32.74
C LEU A 27 -18.96 14.55 -33.43
N ASP A 28 -19.45 13.31 -33.56
CA ASP A 28 -18.84 12.13 -34.21
C ASP A 28 -17.99 11.20 -33.33
N LEU A 29 -18.70 10.48 -32.45
CA LEU A 29 -18.41 9.07 -32.25
C LEU A 29 -19.67 8.26 -32.59
N ASP A 30 -19.51 7.42 -33.60
CA ASP A 30 -20.50 6.57 -34.26
C ASP A 30 -21.29 5.70 -33.27
N PHE A 31 -22.62 5.79 -33.31
CA PHE A 31 -23.54 5.20 -32.32
C PHE A 31 -23.62 3.66 -32.41
N ASP A 32 -23.06 3.05 -33.46
CA ASP A 32 -23.19 1.62 -33.75
C ASP A 32 -22.14 0.73 -33.06
N MET A 33 -21.12 1.31 -32.40
CA MET A 33 -20.14 0.55 -31.61
C MET A 33 -20.53 0.35 -30.13
N ILE A 34 -21.73 0.77 -29.74
CA ILE A 34 -22.22 0.76 -28.34
C ILE A 34 -23.14 -0.45 -28.03
N PHE A 35 -23.56 -1.24 -29.03
CA PHE A 35 -24.64 -2.21 -28.83
C PHE A 35 -24.26 -3.67 -28.50
N ASP A 36 -22.98 -4.01 -28.32
CA ASP A 36 -22.58 -5.40 -27.99
C ASP A 36 -22.07 -5.64 -26.56
N MET A 37 -22.25 -4.67 -25.65
CA MET A 37 -21.99 -4.87 -24.22
C MET A 37 -23.25 -4.62 -23.40
N ASN A 38 -23.84 -5.72 -22.90
CA ASN A 38 -24.96 -5.71 -21.96
C ASN A 38 -24.75 -4.70 -20.82
N TYR A 39 -25.52 -3.61 -20.88
CA TYR A 39 -25.77 -2.58 -19.87
C TYR A 39 -24.54 -1.85 -19.29
N ALA A 40 -23.95 -0.96 -20.10
CA ALA A 40 -23.24 0.22 -19.58
C ALA A 40 -24.26 1.37 -19.37
N LEU A 41 -24.37 1.91 -18.16
CA LEU A 41 -25.04 3.19 -17.92
C LEU A 41 -23.96 4.28 -17.97
N ILE A 42 -23.96 5.06 -19.05
CA ILE A 42 -23.15 6.27 -19.16
C ILE A 42 -23.96 7.41 -18.54
N PHE A 43 -23.43 8.01 -17.48
CA PHE A 43 -23.94 9.28 -16.95
C PHE A 43 -22.91 10.37 -17.26
N ASP A 44 -23.36 11.43 -17.92
CA ASP A 44 -22.63 12.68 -18.06
C ASP A 44 -22.78 13.47 -16.76
N ILE A 45 -21.67 13.76 -16.08
CA ILE A 45 -21.65 14.71 -14.98
C ILE A 45 -20.53 15.69 -15.28
N SER A 46 -20.89 16.73 -16.03
CA SER A 46 -20.03 17.86 -16.30
C SER A 46 -19.82 18.63 -14.99
N VAL A 47 -18.61 18.60 -14.43
CA VAL A 47 -18.22 19.46 -13.31
C VAL A 47 -17.03 20.31 -13.76
N TYR A 48 -17.18 21.63 -13.69
CA TYR A 48 -16.15 22.63 -14.06
C TYR A 48 -15.62 22.56 -15.50
N GLY A 49 -16.50 22.44 -16.50
CA GLY A 49 -16.13 22.64 -17.91
C GLY A 49 -15.13 21.61 -18.49
N ARG A 50 -14.91 20.49 -17.80
CA ARG A 50 -14.15 19.34 -18.33
C ARG A 50 -15.11 18.18 -18.53
N ASN A 51 -15.18 17.67 -19.75
CA ASN A 51 -16.00 16.50 -20.09
C ASN A 51 -15.50 15.28 -19.30
N MET A 52 -16.25 14.88 -18.27
CA MET A 52 -15.99 13.71 -17.45
C MET A 52 -17.01 12.63 -17.82
N PHE A 53 -16.56 11.59 -18.51
CA PHE A 53 -17.43 10.46 -18.86
C PHE A 53 -17.34 9.37 -17.78
N TYR A 54 -18.47 9.01 -17.19
CA TYR A 54 -18.55 7.89 -16.25
C TYR A 54 -18.80 6.59 -17.02
N LEU A 55 -17.84 5.66 -16.99
CA LEU A 55 -18.04 4.29 -17.46
C LEU A 55 -18.06 3.34 -16.25
N GLY A 56 -19.24 3.11 -15.68
CA GLY A 56 -19.43 2.12 -14.63
C GLY A 56 -19.85 0.77 -15.22
N VAL A 57 -19.01 -0.27 -15.07
CA VAL A 57 -19.44 -1.66 -15.30
C VAL A 57 -20.19 -2.12 -14.04
N LEU A 58 -21.51 -2.05 -14.07
CA LEU A 58 -22.38 -2.56 -13.01
C LEU A 58 -22.68 -4.05 -13.24
N LEU A 59 -21.94 -4.94 -12.59
CA LEU A 59 -22.26 -6.37 -12.56
C LEU A 59 -23.47 -6.60 -11.62
N LYS A 60 -24.69 -6.45 -12.14
CA LYS A 60 -25.92 -6.69 -11.38
C LYS A 60 -26.37 -8.14 -11.49
N LYS A 61 -26.20 -8.93 -10.43
CA LYS A 61 -27.16 -10.02 -10.13
C LYS A 61 -27.46 -10.06 -8.64
N ASN A 62 -28.76 -10.22 -8.36
CA ASN A 62 -29.42 -9.93 -7.10
C ASN A 62 -28.84 -10.66 -5.88
N THR A 63 -28.95 -9.97 -4.73
CA THR A 63 -28.64 -10.36 -3.34
C THR A 63 -27.17 -10.25 -2.89
N TRP A 64 -26.94 -9.24 -2.02
CA TRP A 64 -25.72 -8.93 -1.24
C TRP A 64 -24.45 -8.62 -2.06
N ARG A 65 -24.23 -7.32 -2.28
CA ARG A 65 -23.12 -6.75 -3.06
C ARG A 65 -21.77 -7.03 -2.39
N LEU A 66 -21.02 -7.99 -2.93
CA LEU A 66 -19.65 -8.24 -2.50
C LEU A 66 -18.62 -7.49 -3.35
N LEU A 67 -18.95 -7.10 -4.58
CA LEU A 67 -17.99 -6.60 -5.57
C LEU A 67 -18.48 -5.27 -6.19
N ASP A 68 -18.42 -4.16 -5.45
CA ASP A 68 -18.48 -2.82 -6.06
C ASP A 68 -17.06 -2.47 -6.54
N PHE A 69 -16.68 -2.96 -7.72
CA PHE A 69 -15.46 -2.54 -8.41
C PHE A 69 -15.81 -1.39 -9.36
N VAL A 70 -15.66 -0.15 -8.89
CA VAL A 70 -15.87 1.02 -9.74
C VAL A 70 -14.54 1.39 -10.38
N LEU A 71 -14.42 1.19 -11.69
CA LEU A 71 -13.35 1.78 -12.48
C LEU A 71 -13.80 3.17 -12.91
N ARG A 72 -12.99 4.19 -12.61
CA ARG A 72 -13.16 5.51 -13.20
C ARG A 72 -12.20 5.64 -14.36
N ALA A 73 -12.76 5.92 -15.54
CA ALA A 73 -12.01 6.42 -16.68
C ALA A 73 -12.17 7.94 -16.72
N LEU A 74 -11.06 8.66 -16.70
CA LEU A 74 -11.03 10.10 -16.95
C LEU A 74 -10.32 10.34 -18.28
N LEU A 75 -11.02 10.95 -19.23
CA LEU A 75 -10.39 11.44 -20.44
C LEU A 75 -9.70 12.77 -20.13
N VAL A 76 -8.40 12.86 -20.43
CA VAL A 76 -7.58 14.06 -20.23
C VAL A 76 -7.09 14.53 -21.59
N GLY A 77 -7.68 15.61 -22.10
CA GLY A 77 -7.45 16.06 -23.48
C GLY A 77 -7.97 15.05 -24.51
N SER A 78 -7.41 15.09 -25.72
CA SER A 78 -7.89 14.28 -26.86
C SER A 78 -7.35 12.85 -26.91
N SER A 79 -6.34 12.50 -26.11
CA SER A 79 -5.60 11.23 -26.30
C SER A 79 -5.23 10.47 -25.03
N ALA A 80 -5.54 10.98 -23.83
CA ALA A 80 -5.16 10.31 -22.59
C ALA A 80 -6.39 9.79 -21.83
N VAL A 81 -6.28 8.57 -21.31
CA VAL A 81 -7.25 7.95 -20.42
C VAL A 81 -6.57 7.62 -19.10
N CYS A 82 -7.07 8.14 -17.99
CA CYS A 82 -6.66 7.73 -16.66
C CYS A 82 -7.64 6.71 -16.10
N LEU A 83 -7.16 5.53 -15.73
CA LEU A 83 -7.95 4.49 -15.08
C LEU A 83 -7.59 4.43 -13.59
N GLY A 84 -8.60 4.54 -12.72
CA GLY A 84 -8.43 4.40 -11.27
C GLY A 84 -9.44 3.41 -10.68
N PRO A 85 -9.02 2.43 -9.86
CA PRO A 85 -9.94 1.67 -9.02
C PRO A 85 -10.45 2.61 -7.94
N TYR A 86 -11.72 3.02 -8.04
CA TYR A 86 -12.34 3.98 -7.13
C TYR A 86 -12.85 3.32 -5.84
N TRP A 87 -13.24 2.04 -5.90
CA TRP A 87 -13.70 1.29 -4.74
C TRP A 87 -13.26 -0.17 -4.85
N THR A 88 -12.52 -0.65 -3.85
CA THR A 88 -12.20 -2.07 -3.68
C THR A 88 -12.46 -2.44 -2.23
N GLN A 89 -13.41 -3.35 -2.00
CA GLN A 89 -13.58 -3.91 -0.67
C GLN A 89 -12.40 -4.84 -0.39
N HIS A 90 -11.47 -4.41 0.47
CA HIS A 90 -10.21 -5.12 0.72
C HIS A 90 -10.43 -6.52 1.32
N THR A 91 -11.63 -6.85 1.82
CA THR A 91 -12.00 -8.21 2.25
C THR A 91 -12.00 -9.22 1.10
N LEU A 92 -12.16 -8.77 -0.15
CA LEU A 92 -12.14 -9.62 -1.33
C LEU A 92 -10.74 -10.03 -1.75
N GLY A 93 -9.78 -9.12 -1.65
CA GLY A 93 -8.42 -9.36 -2.09
C GLY A 93 -7.52 -8.15 -1.87
N ASP A 94 -6.23 -8.43 -1.87
CA ASP A 94 -5.18 -7.44 -1.75
C ASP A 94 -4.84 -6.76 -3.09
N ALA A 95 -3.90 -5.82 -3.06
CA ALA A 95 -3.43 -5.10 -4.25
C ALA A 95 -2.92 -6.03 -5.35
N THR A 96 -2.32 -7.17 -4.99
CA THR A 96 -1.88 -8.19 -5.96
C THR A 96 -3.07 -8.81 -6.69
N SER A 97 -4.15 -9.12 -5.96
CA SER A 97 -5.39 -9.66 -6.54
C SER A 97 -6.10 -8.62 -7.42
N VAL A 98 -6.13 -7.35 -6.99
CA VAL A 98 -6.67 -6.24 -7.80
C VAL A 98 -5.87 -6.05 -9.09
N ARG A 99 -4.54 -6.11 -9.01
CA ARG A 99 -3.68 -6.03 -10.20
C ARG A 99 -3.93 -7.19 -11.16
N HIS A 100 -4.08 -8.42 -10.64
CA HIS A 100 -4.44 -9.58 -11.45
C HIS A 100 -5.75 -9.32 -12.19
N PHE A 101 -6.80 -8.86 -11.48
CA PHE A 101 -8.08 -8.52 -12.11
C PHE A 101 -7.93 -7.48 -13.23
N ILE A 102 -7.25 -6.35 -12.98
CA ILE A 102 -7.07 -5.29 -13.98
C ILE A 102 -6.34 -5.80 -15.22
N ASN A 103 -5.29 -6.60 -15.03
CA ASN A 103 -4.54 -7.17 -16.15
C ASN A 103 -5.37 -8.17 -16.95
N SER A 104 -6.12 -9.06 -16.28
CA SER A 104 -7.03 -10.01 -16.94
C SER A 104 -8.14 -9.30 -17.70
N TRP A 105 -8.66 -8.21 -17.14
CA TRP A 105 -9.63 -7.36 -17.83
C TRP A 105 -9.03 -6.72 -19.09
N ALA A 106 -7.82 -6.16 -19.00
CA ALA A 106 -7.11 -5.58 -20.13
C ALA A 106 -6.76 -6.63 -21.22
N ASP A 107 -6.46 -7.87 -20.86
CA ASP A 107 -6.29 -8.96 -21.82
C ASP A 107 -7.61 -9.25 -22.54
N THR A 108 -8.68 -9.40 -21.76
CA THR A 108 -10.02 -9.72 -22.29
C THR A 108 -10.52 -8.64 -23.24
N THR A 109 -10.33 -7.36 -22.93
CA THR A 109 -10.75 -6.24 -23.81
C THR A 109 -9.93 -6.17 -25.10
N ARG A 110 -8.73 -6.74 -25.13
CA ARG A 110 -7.92 -6.91 -26.35
C ARG A 110 -8.26 -8.19 -27.12
N GLY A 111 -9.26 -8.96 -26.70
CA GLY A 111 -9.59 -10.26 -27.27
C GLY A 111 -8.59 -11.37 -26.93
N LEU A 112 -7.74 -11.15 -25.92
CA LEU A 112 -6.78 -12.14 -25.43
C LEU A 112 -7.37 -12.91 -24.25
N SER A 113 -6.95 -14.17 -24.10
CA SER A 113 -7.23 -14.92 -22.87
C SER A 113 -6.31 -14.45 -21.74
N PRO A 114 -6.81 -14.28 -20.50
CA PRO A 114 -5.96 -13.95 -19.36
C PRO A 114 -4.80 -14.94 -19.20
N ALA A 115 -3.58 -14.43 -19.01
CA ALA A 115 -2.37 -15.26 -18.94
C ALA A 115 -2.36 -16.26 -17.77
N VAL A 116 -3.03 -15.94 -16.66
CA VAL A 116 -3.11 -16.77 -15.45
C VAL A 116 -4.56 -16.82 -14.98
N ALA A 117 -5.10 -18.02 -14.82
CA ALA A 117 -6.44 -18.21 -14.25
C ALA A 117 -6.45 -17.85 -12.75
N PRO A 118 -7.51 -17.20 -12.24
CA PRO A 118 -7.62 -16.93 -10.82
C PRO A 118 -7.82 -18.23 -10.03
N PHE A 119 -7.04 -18.40 -8.97
CA PHE A 119 -7.19 -19.49 -8.02
C PHE A 119 -7.97 -18.99 -6.79
N ILE A 120 -9.23 -19.42 -6.66
CA ILE A 120 -10.15 -18.96 -5.63
C ILE A 120 -10.33 -20.08 -4.59
N ASN A 121 -9.37 -20.20 -3.69
CA ASN A 121 -9.53 -21.03 -2.50
C ASN A 121 -8.71 -20.47 -1.33
N ARG A 122 -9.39 -19.77 -0.42
CA ARG A 122 -8.77 -19.14 0.76
C ARG A 122 -8.50 -20.14 1.89
N THR A 123 -8.97 -21.39 1.81
CA THR A 123 -8.72 -22.38 2.86
C THR A 123 -7.25 -22.77 2.96
N LEU A 124 -6.41 -22.44 1.97
CA LEU A 124 -4.96 -22.61 2.01
C LEU A 124 -4.28 -21.80 3.12
N LEU A 125 -4.93 -20.72 3.57
CA LEU A 125 -4.45 -19.88 4.68
C LEU A 125 -5.17 -20.18 6.01
N ARG A 126 -5.94 -21.27 6.10
CA ARG A 126 -6.55 -21.68 7.37
C ARG A 126 -5.46 -22.17 8.32
N ALA A 127 -5.51 -21.75 9.59
CA ALA A 127 -4.63 -22.30 10.60
C ALA A 127 -5.01 -23.76 10.93
N ARG A 128 -4.07 -24.51 11.53
CA ARG A 128 -4.39 -25.84 12.06
C ARG A 128 -5.24 -25.71 13.32
N VAL A 129 -5.99 -26.77 13.63
CA VAL A 129 -6.79 -26.91 14.85
C VAL A 129 -6.15 -27.99 15.73
N PRO A 130 -5.76 -27.69 16.98
CA PRO A 130 -5.81 -26.38 17.62
C PRO A 130 -4.77 -25.39 17.04
N PRO A 131 -5.02 -24.06 17.14
CA PRO A 131 -4.02 -23.07 16.76
C PRO A 131 -2.80 -23.15 17.68
N MET A 132 -1.60 -23.09 17.09
CA MET A 132 -0.32 -23.20 17.80
C MET A 132 0.63 -22.08 17.34
N PRO A 133 0.44 -20.83 17.81
CA PRO A 133 1.40 -19.76 17.53
C PRO A 133 2.76 -20.11 18.15
N LYS A 134 3.83 -20.01 17.36
CA LYS A 134 5.21 -20.30 17.77
C LYS A 134 5.97 -19.06 18.21
N PHE A 135 5.58 -17.89 17.71
CA PHE A 135 6.27 -16.63 17.92
C PHE A 135 5.36 -15.62 18.60
N HIS A 136 6.00 -14.66 19.29
CA HIS A 136 5.33 -13.45 19.71
C HIS A 136 5.18 -12.52 18.50
N HIS A 137 3.93 -12.20 18.16
CA HIS A 137 3.59 -11.40 16.99
C HIS A 137 3.46 -9.92 17.35
N VAL A 138 4.61 -9.26 17.45
CA VAL A 138 4.70 -7.85 17.83
C VAL A 138 3.88 -6.95 16.89
N GLU A 139 3.64 -7.33 15.64
CA GLU A 139 2.78 -6.60 14.73
C GLU A 139 1.35 -6.42 15.25
N TYR A 140 0.86 -7.29 16.13
CA TYR A 140 -0.50 -7.25 16.68
C TYR A 140 -0.59 -6.53 18.03
N ASP A 141 0.53 -6.38 18.75
CA ASP A 141 0.57 -5.59 19.98
C ASP A 141 0.19 -4.11 19.75
N PRO A 142 -0.34 -3.44 20.78
CA PRO A 142 -0.52 -1.99 20.77
C PRO A 142 0.74 -1.26 20.32
N SER A 143 0.57 -0.25 19.48
CA SER A 143 1.69 0.58 19.03
C SER A 143 2.23 1.40 20.21
N PRO A 144 3.56 1.58 20.33
CA PRO A 144 4.13 2.47 21.33
C PRO A 144 3.51 3.88 21.24
N PRO A 145 3.01 4.44 22.35
CA PRO A 145 2.56 5.82 22.36
C PRO A 145 3.77 6.76 22.32
N LEU A 146 3.53 8.00 21.89
CA LEU A 146 4.53 9.07 22.00
C LEU A 146 4.71 9.42 23.48
N LYS A 147 5.95 9.46 23.95
CA LYS A 147 6.34 9.91 25.28
C LYS A 147 6.39 11.43 25.28
N THR A 148 5.27 12.09 25.54
CA THR A 148 5.25 13.56 25.72
C THR A 148 5.10 13.93 27.20
N MET A 149 5.85 14.95 27.65
CA MET A 149 5.59 15.73 28.87
C MET A 149 4.58 16.87 28.66
N VAL A 150 4.02 17.03 27.45
CA VAL A 150 3.09 18.11 27.11
C VAL A 150 1.79 17.52 26.57
N SER A 151 0.70 17.96 27.18
CA SER A 151 -0.70 17.61 27.00
C SER A 151 -1.11 17.38 25.53
N HIS A 152 -1.77 16.25 25.30
CA HIS A 152 -2.54 15.98 24.09
C HIS A 152 -3.59 17.07 23.88
N SER A 153 -3.36 17.97 22.92
CA SER A 153 -4.49 18.37 22.09
C SER A 153 -4.65 17.29 21.03
N ASP A 154 -5.84 16.69 20.97
CA ASP A 154 -6.32 15.89 19.85
C ASP A 154 -6.55 16.75 18.59
N ASP A 155 -5.80 17.85 18.45
CA ASP A 155 -5.85 18.70 17.28
C ASP A 155 -5.25 17.92 16.11
N LEU A 156 -6.16 17.31 15.35
CA LEU A 156 -5.92 16.71 14.06
C LEU A 156 -5.43 17.80 13.11
N GLN A 157 -4.14 18.11 13.16
CA GLN A 157 -3.53 18.93 12.13
C GLN A 157 -3.67 18.19 10.79
N PRO A 158 -4.02 18.90 9.71
CA PRO A 158 -4.14 18.29 8.40
C PRO A 158 -2.79 17.69 7.98
N SER A 159 -2.78 16.39 7.68
CA SER A 159 -1.62 15.70 7.10
C SER A 159 -1.35 16.21 5.68
N ILE A 160 -0.08 16.21 5.29
CA ILE A 160 0.35 16.65 3.95
C ILE A 160 0.91 15.47 3.20
N VAL A 161 0.45 15.29 1.97
CA VAL A 161 0.95 14.24 1.09
C VAL A 161 2.09 14.81 0.25
N SER A 162 3.31 14.34 0.51
CA SER A 162 4.48 14.68 -0.29
C SER A 162 5.01 13.48 -1.07
N THR A 163 5.47 13.71 -2.30
CA THR A 163 6.08 12.69 -3.16
C THR A 163 7.57 12.97 -3.34
N PHE A 164 8.39 12.01 -2.92
CA PHE A 164 9.84 12.08 -3.05
C PHE A 164 10.32 11.16 -4.18
N LYS A 165 11.02 11.73 -5.17
CA LYS A 165 11.68 10.99 -6.25
C LYS A 165 13.11 10.65 -5.83
N LEU A 166 13.43 9.37 -5.76
CA LEU A 166 14.81 8.92 -5.62
C LEU A 166 15.44 8.70 -7.00
N THR A 167 16.58 9.34 -7.24
CA THR A 167 17.36 9.10 -8.45
C THR A 167 18.15 7.79 -8.36
N VAL A 168 18.59 7.27 -9.51
CA VAL A 168 19.43 6.08 -9.56
C VAL A 168 20.75 6.31 -8.82
N ASP A 169 21.35 7.50 -8.93
CA ASP A 169 22.59 7.85 -8.24
C ASP A 169 22.41 7.90 -6.72
N GLN A 170 21.31 8.49 -6.24
CA GLN A 170 20.97 8.49 -4.81
C GLN A 170 20.75 7.07 -4.29
N LEU A 171 20.07 6.22 -5.07
CA LEU A 171 19.89 4.82 -4.70
C LEU A 171 21.21 4.05 -4.66
N ASN A 172 22.10 4.28 -5.64
CA ASN A 172 23.41 3.64 -5.68
C ASN A 172 24.31 4.13 -4.54
N LEU A 173 24.21 5.41 -4.16
CA LEU A 173 24.88 5.96 -2.98
C LEU A 173 24.37 5.31 -1.68
N LEU A 174 23.06 5.05 -1.56
CA LEU A 174 22.54 4.33 -0.40
C LEU A 174 23.03 2.87 -0.38
N LYS A 175 23.09 2.21 -1.54
CA LYS A 175 23.62 0.85 -1.67
C LYS A 175 25.10 0.76 -1.34
N SER A 176 25.92 1.75 -1.73
CA SER A 176 27.34 1.77 -1.38
C SER A 176 27.56 1.97 0.13
N LYS A 177 26.72 2.79 0.78
CA LYS A 177 26.74 2.98 2.25
C LYS A 177 26.27 1.77 3.05
N ALA A 178 25.50 0.85 2.44
CA ALA A 178 25.06 -0.38 3.08
C ALA A 178 26.20 -1.39 3.32
N GLY A 179 27.40 -1.14 2.77
CA GLY A 179 28.61 -1.91 3.00
C GLY A 179 28.58 -3.29 2.32
N ALA A 180 29.51 -3.54 1.40
CA ALA A 180 29.74 -4.86 0.81
C ALA A 180 30.50 -5.84 1.74
N ASN A 181 30.85 -5.39 2.95
CA ASN A 181 32.00 -5.93 3.69
C ASN A 181 31.80 -7.29 4.37
N ASN A 182 30.58 -7.83 4.42
CA ASN A 182 30.28 -9.08 5.12
C ASN A 182 29.67 -10.18 4.22
N GLY A 183 29.72 -10.03 2.89
CA GLY A 183 29.16 -11.02 1.94
C GLY A 183 27.63 -11.13 1.91
N THR A 184 26.91 -10.47 2.84
CA THR A 184 25.44 -10.44 2.89
C THR A 184 24.89 -9.43 1.88
N LYS A 185 23.98 -9.86 1.01
CA LYS A 185 23.34 -8.99 0.01
C LYS A 185 22.00 -8.47 0.53
N TYR A 186 21.94 -7.18 0.86
CA TYR A 186 20.69 -6.54 1.25
C TYR A 186 19.86 -6.12 0.02
N SER A 187 18.54 -6.27 0.11
CA SER A 187 17.63 -5.80 -0.93
C SER A 187 17.56 -4.27 -0.97
N THR A 188 17.20 -3.70 -2.13
CA THR A 188 16.89 -2.27 -2.24
C THR A 188 15.83 -1.86 -1.21
N PHE A 189 14.84 -2.71 -0.96
CA PHE A 189 13.80 -2.44 0.03
C PHE A 189 14.38 -2.32 1.45
N ASN A 190 15.24 -3.25 1.88
CA ASN A 190 15.83 -3.20 3.23
C ASN A 190 16.61 -1.89 3.45
N ILE A 191 17.35 -1.47 2.43
CA ILE A 191 18.15 -0.24 2.43
C ILE A 191 17.25 1.00 2.52
N LEU A 192 16.21 1.07 1.69
CA LEU A 192 15.28 2.20 1.68
C LEU A 192 14.44 2.26 2.96
N ALA A 193 13.93 1.13 3.44
CA ALA A 193 13.15 1.07 4.67
C ALA A 193 13.97 1.52 5.88
N ALA A 194 15.23 1.08 5.98
CA ALA A 194 16.15 1.54 7.02
C ALA A 194 16.40 3.05 6.92
N HIS A 195 16.64 3.55 5.71
CA HIS A 195 16.89 4.98 5.49
C HIS A 195 15.69 5.83 5.90
N ILE A 196 14.49 5.46 5.45
CA ILE A 196 13.24 6.15 5.78
C ILE A 196 12.97 6.10 7.28
N TRP A 197 13.15 4.94 7.93
CA TRP A 197 12.90 4.82 9.37
C TRP A 197 13.80 5.75 10.19
N ARG A 198 15.08 5.84 9.84
CA ARG A 198 16.02 6.78 10.46
C ARG A 198 15.64 8.24 10.19
N CYS A 199 15.32 8.58 8.94
CA CYS A 199 14.92 9.94 8.56
C CYS A 199 13.65 10.39 9.28
N VAL A 200 12.61 9.56 9.30
CA VAL A 200 11.34 9.84 9.99
C VAL A 200 11.56 9.99 11.49
N SER A 201 12.36 9.11 12.11
CA SER A 201 12.68 9.22 13.54
C SER A 201 13.44 10.50 13.88
N LYS A 202 14.32 10.95 12.97
CA LYS A 202 15.08 12.20 13.12
C LYS A 202 14.18 13.44 12.94
N VAL A 203 13.38 13.49 11.87
CA VAL A 203 12.51 14.64 11.56
C VAL A 203 11.43 14.82 12.63
N ARG A 204 10.90 13.73 13.18
CA ARG A 204 9.92 13.77 14.28
C ARG A 204 10.52 14.19 15.64
N GLY A 205 11.84 14.42 15.72
CA GLY A 205 12.49 14.87 16.95
C GLY A 205 12.32 13.90 18.13
N LEU A 206 12.22 12.59 17.88
CA LEU A 206 11.95 11.60 18.94
C LEU A 206 13.08 11.59 19.99
N SER A 207 12.73 11.47 21.28
CA SER A 207 13.72 11.27 22.35
C SER A 207 14.46 9.95 22.18
N ASP A 208 15.68 9.84 22.71
CA ASP A 208 16.50 8.65 22.47
C ASP A 208 15.90 7.38 23.09
N ASP A 209 15.13 7.53 24.17
CA ASP A 209 14.43 6.44 24.86
C ASP A 209 13.03 6.14 24.28
N GLN A 210 12.59 6.83 23.22
CA GLN A 210 11.29 6.61 22.59
C GLN A 210 11.28 5.33 21.76
N PRO A 211 10.42 4.33 22.08
CA PRO A 211 10.24 3.19 21.22
C PRO A 211 9.53 3.63 19.94
N THR A 212 10.08 3.25 18.78
CA THR A 212 9.46 3.45 17.47
C THR A 212 9.19 2.10 16.82
N LYS A 213 8.02 1.96 16.21
CA LYS A 213 7.59 0.74 15.53
C LYS A 213 7.44 0.98 14.03
N ILE A 214 8.15 0.19 13.23
CA ILE A 214 7.97 0.14 11.78
C ILE A 214 7.09 -1.05 11.41
N TYR A 215 6.06 -0.81 10.62
CA TYR A 215 5.19 -1.82 10.02
C TYR A 215 5.58 -2.03 8.55
N ILE A 216 5.72 -3.30 8.16
CA ILE A 216 6.12 -3.73 6.82
C ILE A 216 5.13 -4.81 6.37
N PRO A 217 4.23 -4.50 5.42
CA PRO A 217 3.44 -5.50 4.73
C PRO A 217 4.34 -6.43 3.91
N VAL A 218 4.05 -7.72 3.95
CA VAL A 218 4.81 -8.76 3.28
C VAL A 218 3.87 -9.65 2.49
N ASP A 219 4.12 -9.80 1.19
CA ASP A 219 3.40 -10.78 0.38
C ASP A 219 3.85 -12.20 0.76
N GLY A 220 2.91 -12.97 1.32
CA GLY A 220 3.12 -14.34 1.75
C GLY A 220 3.06 -15.37 0.62
N ARG A 221 2.61 -15.02 -0.59
CA ARG A 221 2.36 -15.98 -1.67
C ARG A 221 3.58 -16.85 -1.99
N SER A 222 4.73 -16.25 -2.22
CA SER A 222 5.99 -16.97 -2.50
C SER A 222 6.76 -17.35 -1.24
N LYS A 223 6.42 -16.75 -0.10
CA LYS A 223 7.18 -16.91 1.15
C LYS A 223 6.65 -18.01 2.05
N LEU A 224 5.41 -18.45 1.89
CA LEU A 224 4.85 -19.62 2.59
C LEU A 224 5.41 -20.92 2.01
N SER A 225 5.39 -22.00 2.81
CA SER A 225 5.89 -23.32 2.42
C SER A 225 4.84 -24.38 2.76
N PRO A 226 4.17 -25.00 1.79
CA PRO A 226 4.30 -24.73 0.34
C PRO A 226 3.84 -23.30 -0.04
N PRO A 227 4.38 -22.73 -1.14
CA PRO A 227 3.94 -21.44 -1.66
C PRO A 227 2.48 -21.51 -2.13
N LEU A 228 1.80 -20.37 -2.18
CA LEU A 228 0.46 -20.29 -2.71
C LEU A 228 0.47 -20.47 -4.24
N PRO A 229 -0.59 -21.07 -4.83
CA PRO A 229 -0.69 -21.24 -6.27
C PRO A 229 -0.58 -19.93 -7.03
N ALA A 230 -0.02 -20.00 -8.25
CA ALA A 230 -0.10 -18.90 -9.19
C ALA A 230 -1.56 -18.48 -9.40
N GLY A 231 -1.81 -17.17 -9.41
CA GLY A 231 -3.17 -16.63 -9.52
C GLY A 231 -4.00 -16.69 -8.24
N TYR A 232 -3.43 -17.02 -7.07
CA TYR A 232 -4.15 -16.94 -5.79
C TYR A 232 -4.84 -15.59 -5.62
N PHE A 233 -6.17 -15.63 -5.58
CA PHE A 233 -7.04 -14.48 -5.51
C PHE A 233 -7.63 -14.34 -4.10
N GLY A 234 -7.20 -13.32 -3.38
CA GLY A 234 -7.53 -13.11 -1.98
C GLY A 234 -6.45 -12.30 -1.26
N ASN A 235 -6.62 -12.10 0.04
CA ASN A 235 -5.57 -11.49 0.85
C ASN A 235 -4.51 -12.54 1.21
N ALA A 236 -3.26 -12.25 0.89
CA ALA A 236 -2.09 -12.98 1.40
C ALA A 236 -0.97 -12.02 1.85
N ILE A 237 -1.35 -10.77 2.17
CA ILE A 237 -0.46 -9.80 2.79
C ILE A 237 -0.46 -10.02 4.30
N PHE A 238 0.72 -10.22 4.86
CA PHE A 238 0.96 -10.30 6.28
C PHE A 238 1.62 -9.01 6.76
N ILE A 239 1.23 -8.51 7.92
CA ILE A 239 1.93 -7.39 8.53
C ILE A 239 3.05 -7.93 9.39
N THR A 240 4.24 -7.37 9.23
CA THR A 240 5.37 -7.64 10.10
C THR A 240 5.81 -6.33 10.73
N ALA A 241 6.30 -6.37 11.97
CA ALA A 241 6.73 -5.16 12.64
C ALA A 241 8.04 -5.34 13.38
N LEU A 242 8.82 -4.27 13.45
CA LEU A 242 10.00 -4.17 14.31
C LEU A 242 9.85 -2.98 15.25
N ILE A 243 10.35 -3.14 16.47
CA ILE A 243 10.42 -2.07 17.47
C ILE A 243 11.88 -1.89 17.83
N THR A 244 12.33 -0.65 17.97
CA THR A 244 13.63 -0.28 18.52
C THR A 244 13.55 1.10 19.16
N GLN A 245 14.56 1.50 19.92
CA GLN A 245 14.60 2.87 20.43
C GLN A 245 15.04 3.84 19.34
N ALA A 246 14.46 5.04 19.32
CA ALA A 246 14.84 6.07 18.37
C ALA A 246 16.32 6.48 18.54
N GLY A 247 16.87 6.39 19.76
CA GLY A 247 18.30 6.57 20.03
C GLY A 247 19.19 5.54 19.36
N ASP A 248 18.74 4.28 19.28
CA ASP A 248 19.47 3.22 18.56
C ASP A 248 19.58 3.57 17.08
N LEU A 249 18.47 3.99 16.44
CA LEU A 249 18.46 4.40 15.03
C LEU A 249 19.36 5.60 14.73
N LYS A 250 19.60 6.47 15.72
CA LYS A 250 20.51 7.61 15.59
C LYS A 250 21.97 7.19 15.69
N THR A 251 22.28 6.32 16.64
CA THR A 251 23.65 5.98 17.05
C THR A 251 24.22 4.77 16.33
N GLU A 252 23.39 3.78 15.96
CA GLU A 252 23.82 2.57 15.26
C GLU A 252 24.26 2.88 13.82
N SER A 253 25.11 2.02 13.24
CA SER A 253 25.54 2.20 11.87
C SER A 253 24.36 2.01 10.90
N PHE A 254 24.41 2.63 9.72
CA PHE A 254 23.36 2.44 8.72
C PHE A 254 23.19 0.96 8.34
N THR A 255 24.30 0.22 8.32
CA THR A 255 24.31 -1.21 8.02
C THR A 255 23.59 -2.02 9.11
N ASP A 256 23.70 -1.63 10.38
CA ASP A 256 23.01 -2.33 11.48
C ASP A 256 21.49 -2.14 11.39
N THR A 257 21.02 -0.94 11.04
CA THR A 257 19.59 -0.69 10.79
C THR A 257 19.08 -1.57 9.64
N ILE A 258 19.86 -1.70 8.56
CA ILE A 258 19.52 -2.55 7.42
C ILE A 258 19.49 -4.02 7.82
N LYS A 259 20.51 -4.47 8.56
CA LYS A 259 20.63 -5.84 9.06
C LYS A 259 19.43 -6.22 9.90
N ARG A 260 19.00 -5.35 10.81
CA ARG A 260 17.80 -5.55 11.65
C ARG A 260 16.54 -5.83 10.82
N ILE A 261 16.30 -5.05 9.77
CA ILE A 261 15.16 -5.26 8.86
C ILE A 261 15.35 -6.55 8.06
N HIS A 262 16.56 -6.79 7.54
CA HIS A 262 16.88 -7.98 6.76
C HIS A 262 16.65 -9.27 7.53
N GLU A 263 17.17 -9.38 8.75
CA GLU A 263 17.05 -10.58 9.59
C GLU A 263 15.59 -10.93 9.88
N ARG A 264 14.72 -9.92 10.06
CA ARG A 264 13.28 -10.17 10.21
C ARG A 264 12.63 -10.70 8.94
N LEU A 265 13.11 -10.30 7.77
CA LEU A 265 12.49 -10.63 6.48
C LEU A 265 13.10 -11.87 5.78
N ASP A 266 14.32 -12.26 6.14
CA ASP A 266 15.12 -13.30 5.45
C ASP A 266 14.53 -14.71 5.62
N GLN A 267 13.94 -15.03 6.77
CA GLN A 267 13.39 -16.37 7.06
C GLN A 267 11.97 -16.31 7.65
N ILE A 268 11.14 -15.47 7.04
CA ILE A 268 9.83 -15.13 7.61
C ILE A 268 8.77 -16.24 7.47
N ASN A 269 9.06 -17.34 6.77
CA ASN A 269 8.10 -18.39 6.44
C ASN A 269 7.31 -18.92 7.65
N GLU A 270 8.02 -19.44 8.65
CA GLU A 270 7.38 -20.00 9.85
C GLU A 270 6.68 -18.91 10.66
N TYR A 271 7.22 -17.69 10.63
CA TYR A 271 6.61 -16.52 11.27
C TYR A 271 5.24 -16.21 10.64
N LEU A 272 5.13 -16.18 9.30
CA LEU A 272 3.85 -15.95 8.63
C LEU A 272 2.82 -17.04 8.96
N ARG A 273 3.26 -18.31 9.01
CA ARG A 273 2.36 -19.41 9.42
C ARG A 273 1.92 -19.25 10.86
N SER A 274 2.83 -18.94 11.76
CA SER A 274 2.53 -18.67 13.17
C SER A 274 1.53 -17.53 13.33
N ALA A 275 1.60 -16.49 12.48
CA ALA A 275 0.66 -15.37 12.52
C ALA A 275 -0.78 -15.82 12.25
N LEU A 276 -0.99 -16.74 11.30
CA LEU A 276 -2.32 -17.36 11.05
C LEU A 276 -2.85 -18.07 12.30
N HIS A 277 -1.98 -18.82 12.99
CA HIS A 277 -2.37 -19.47 14.24
C HIS A 277 -2.68 -18.43 15.33
N TYR A 278 -1.88 -17.38 15.45
CA TYR A 278 -2.09 -16.32 16.43
C TYR A 278 -3.43 -15.62 16.21
N THR A 279 -3.79 -15.27 14.97
CA THR A 279 -5.06 -14.60 14.68
C THR A 279 -6.29 -15.42 15.09
N GLU A 280 -6.20 -16.75 15.04
CA GLU A 280 -7.28 -17.67 15.45
C GLU A 280 -7.40 -17.80 16.97
N THR A 281 -6.40 -17.36 17.73
CA THR A 281 -6.46 -17.29 19.20
C THR A 281 -7.13 -16.01 19.71
N LEU A 282 -7.30 -15.01 18.85
CA LEU A 282 -7.89 -13.73 19.21
C LEU A 282 -9.41 -13.85 19.28
N SER A 283 -9.99 -13.54 20.43
CA SER A 283 -11.44 -13.41 20.58
C SER A 283 -11.98 -12.12 19.95
N ASP A 284 -11.14 -11.08 19.85
CA ASP A 284 -11.48 -9.78 19.27
C ASP A 284 -10.54 -9.42 18.10
N LEU A 285 -11.11 -9.36 16.91
CA LEU A 285 -10.40 -9.03 15.66
C LEU A 285 -10.16 -7.52 15.50
N SER A 286 -10.72 -6.66 16.36
CA SER A 286 -10.47 -5.21 16.33
C SER A 286 -8.98 -4.90 16.50
N SER A 287 -8.28 -5.72 17.28
CA SER A 287 -6.83 -5.68 17.51
C SER A 287 -6.00 -5.91 16.24
N LEU A 288 -6.59 -6.43 15.17
CA LEU A 288 -5.95 -6.60 13.86
C LEU A 288 -6.15 -5.38 12.96
N VAL A 289 -7.18 -4.57 13.23
CA VAL A 289 -7.49 -3.40 12.43
C VAL A 289 -6.43 -2.33 12.71
N ARG A 290 -5.77 -1.88 11.65
CA ARG A 290 -4.84 -0.76 11.69
C ARG A 290 -5.48 0.45 11.03
N GLY A 291 -5.29 1.60 11.64
CA GLY A 291 -5.81 2.87 11.15
C GLY A 291 -4.76 3.96 11.18
N SER A 292 -5.17 5.18 10.86
CA SER A 292 -4.31 6.36 10.92
C SER A 292 -3.60 6.50 12.27
N HIS A 293 -4.29 6.21 13.37
CA HIS A 293 -3.75 6.26 14.74
C HIS A 293 -2.56 5.29 14.96
N THR A 294 -2.50 4.16 14.25
CA THR A 294 -1.42 3.17 14.38
C THR A 294 -0.09 3.70 13.84
N PHE A 295 -0.14 4.51 12.78
CA PHE A 295 1.05 4.96 12.03
C PHE A 295 1.48 6.39 12.36
N ARG A 296 0.83 7.02 13.34
CA ARG A 296 1.26 8.30 13.89
C ARG A 296 2.58 8.16 14.63
N SER A 297 3.25 9.30 14.82
CA SER A 297 4.41 9.39 15.69
C SER A 297 4.15 8.66 17.01
N PRO A 298 5.07 7.77 17.45
CA PRO A 298 6.43 7.53 16.97
C PRO A 298 6.56 6.47 15.84
N ASN A 299 5.45 5.92 15.36
CA ASN A 299 5.39 4.72 14.51
C ASN A 299 5.22 5.05 13.02
N LEU A 300 5.48 4.10 12.12
CA LEU A 300 5.30 4.30 10.67
C LEU A 300 5.02 3.00 9.95
N SER A 301 4.41 3.08 8.77
CA SER A 301 4.26 1.94 7.84
C SER A 301 5.03 2.22 6.56
N ILE A 302 5.72 1.20 6.03
CA ILE A 302 6.36 1.24 4.72
C ILE A 302 5.79 0.11 3.87
N ASN A 303 4.95 0.47 2.91
CA ASN A 303 4.30 -0.47 2.00
C ASN A 303 5.17 -0.66 0.74
N THR A 304 5.22 -1.90 0.22
CA THR A 304 5.92 -2.29 -1.01
C THR A 304 4.99 -2.39 -2.21
#